data_AF-A0A520RX65-F1
#
_entry.id   AF-A0A520RX65-F1
#
_cell.length_a   1.000
_cell.length_b   1.000
_cell.length_c   1.000
_cell.angle_alpha   90.00
_cell.angle_beta   90.00
_cell.angle_gamma   90.00
#
_symmetry.space_group_name_H-M   'P 1'
#
loop_
_entity.id
_entity.type
_entity.pdbx_description
1 polymer ?
#
loop_
_entity_poly.entity_id
_entity_poly.type
_entity_poly.pdbx_seq_one_letter_code
_entity_poly.pdbx_strand_id
1 'polypeptide(L)'
;MGCAGNDEVRTPNLDRLAHQGIRFDNFFCTSPVCSPARASILTGRIPSQHGVHDALMWQSNTSKGGLKQKVPADTIDFLGGMPSYPNLLSELGYDTCFVGKWHLGDSIEPKCGFDRWNPMPYGGTNYYNVPIVEDGCLQNHKSYASEIF
;
A
#
# COMPACT_ATOMS: atom_id res chain seq x y z
N MET A 1 14.73 -3.83 -14.37
CA MET A 1 15.22 -2.43 -14.45
C MET A 1 16.47 -2.44 -15.30
N GLY A 2 16.73 -1.36 -16.06
CA GLY A 2 17.96 -1.22 -16.84
C GLY A 2 19.20 -1.39 -15.98
N CYS A 3 19.24 -0.70 -14.83
CA CYS A 3 20.32 -0.80 -13.84
C CYS A 3 20.45 -2.18 -13.14
N ALA A 4 19.53 -3.10 -13.42
CA ALA A 4 19.54 -4.48 -12.93
C ALA A 4 19.70 -5.50 -14.08
N GLY A 5 20.22 -5.08 -15.24
CA GLY A 5 20.60 -5.95 -16.35
C GLY A 5 19.48 -6.32 -17.33
N ASN A 6 18.38 -5.56 -17.36
CA ASN A 6 17.32 -5.76 -18.36
C ASN A 6 17.38 -4.66 -19.44
N ASP A 7 17.71 -5.06 -20.68
CA ASP A 7 17.91 -4.13 -21.80
C ASP A 7 16.62 -3.75 -22.56
N GLU A 8 15.49 -4.37 -22.24
CA GLU A 8 14.20 -4.13 -22.92
C GLU A 8 13.37 -3.04 -22.21
N VAL A 9 13.36 -3.02 -20.88
CA VAL A 9 12.54 -2.10 -20.10
C VAL A 9 13.17 -0.71 -20.04
N ARG A 10 12.37 0.33 -20.33
CA ARG A 10 12.83 1.72 -20.27
C ARG A 10 12.60 2.30 -18.88
N THR A 11 13.63 2.29 -18.03
CA THR A 11 13.55 2.77 -16.63
C THR A 11 14.49 3.94 -16.29
N PRO A 12 14.59 5.01 -17.10
CA PRO A 12 15.63 6.03 -16.96
C PRO A 12 15.65 6.72 -15.58
N ASN A 13 14.48 6.91 -14.96
CA ASN A 13 14.39 7.52 -13.63
C ASN A 13 14.90 6.60 -12.51
N LEU A 14 14.61 5.29 -12.58
CA LEU A 14 15.11 4.32 -11.61
C LEU A 14 16.60 4.05 -11.80
N ASP A 15 17.05 4.04 -13.05
CA ASP A 15 18.47 3.87 -13.37
C ASP A 15 19.28 5.07 -12.85
N ARG A 16 18.78 6.30 -13.04
CA ARG A 16 19.38 7.51 -12.45
C ARG A 16 19.42 7.45 -10.92
N LEU A 17 18.33 7.02 -10.27
CA LEU A 17 18.29 6.88 -8.81
C LEU A 17 19.34 5.87 -8.32
N ALA A 18 19.50 4.74 -9.01
CA ALA A 18 20.52 3.75 -8.67
C ALA A 18 21.96 4.27 -8.85
N HIS A 19 22.22 5.13 -9.85
CA HIS A 19 23.54 5.73 -10.06
C HIS A 19 23.87 6.85 -9.06
N GLN A 20 22.86 7.53 -8.52
CA GLN A 20 23.02 8.66 -7.60
C GLN A 20 22.87 8.24 -6.12
N GLY A 21 22.55 6.98 -5.85
CA GLY A 21 22.28 6.46 -4.51
C GLY A 21 22.91 5.09 -4.29
N ILE A 22 22.24 4.29 -3.45
CA ILE A 22 22.65 2.92 -3.14
C ILE A 22 21.69 1.95 -3.80
N ARG A 23 22.24 0.99 -4.55
CA ARG A 23 21.51 -0.17 -5.07
C ARG A 23 21.98 -1.41 -4.32
N PHE A 24 21.05 -2.14 -3.74
CA PHE A 24 21.33 -3.43 -3.11
C PHE A 24 21.30 -4.54 -4.17
N ASP A 25 22.35 -5.33 -4.27
CA ASP A 25 22.35 -6.55 -5.10
C ASP A 25 21.50 -7.66 -4.48
N ASN A 26 21.36 -7.64 -3.14
CA ASN A 26 20.59 -8.61 -2.38
C ASN A 26 19.63 -7.86 -1.44
N PHE A 27 18.36 -7.78 -1.85
CA PHE A 27 17.27 -7.20 -1.06
C PHE A 27 16.07 -8.13 -1.12
N PHE A 28 15.54 -8.51 0.05
CA PHE A 28 14.53 -9.58 0.16
C PHE A 28 13.23 -9.06 0.73
N CYS A 29 12.13 -9.64 0.27
CA CYS A 29 10.82 -9.45 0.88
C CYS A 29 10.56 -10.55 1.91
N THR A 30 9.91 -10.21 3.03
CA THR A 30 9.54 -11.16 4.08
C THR A 30 8.47 -12.16 3.63
N SER A 31 7.72 -11.84 2.58
CA SER A 31 6.72 -12.72 1.98
C SER A 31 6.60 -12.49 0.47
N PRO A 32 6.39 -13.53 -0.35
CA PRO A 32 6.12 -13.38 -1.77
C PRO A 32 4.70 -12.85 -2.07
N VAL A 33 3.89 -12.57 -1.04
CA VAL A 33 2.49 -12.14 -1.19
C VAL A 33 2.30 -10.70 -0.69
N CYS A 34 1.48 -9.93 -1.41
CA CYS A 34 1.33 -8.49 -1.22
C CYS A 34 0.91 -8.04 0.19
N SER A 35 -0.18 -8.56 0.76
CA SER A 35 -0.63 -8.16 2.10
C SER A 35 0.39 -8.46 3.21
N PRO A 36 0.92 -9.69 3.35
CA PRO A 36 1.96 -9.96 4.36
C PRO A 36 3.22 -9.11 4.14
N ALA A 37 3.67 -8.93 2.89
CA ALA A 37 4.82 -8.06 2.59
C ALA A 37 4.61 -6.61 3.06
N ARG A 38 3.42 -6.04 2.83
CA ARG A 38 3.06 -4.68 3.25
C ARG A 38 2.94 -4.54 4.76
N ALA A 39 2.34 -5.51 5.43
CA ALA A 39 2.29 -5.53 6.89
C ALA A 39 3.70 -5.59 7.48
N SER A 40 4.59 -6.39 6.90
CA SER A 40 5.97 -6.50 7.38
C SER A 40 6.78 -5.22 7.20
N ILE A 41 6.70 -4.54 6.04
CA ILE A 41 7.47 -3.29 5.84
C ILE A 41 6.97 -2.16 6.75
N LEU A 42 5.68 -2.09 7.05
CA LEU A 42 5.12 -1.06 7.93
C LEU A 42 5.48 -1.31 9.40
N THR A 43 5.36 -2.55 9.87
CA THR A 43 5.50 -2.90 11.30
C THR A 43 6.91 -3.36 11.69
N GLY A 44 7.78 -3.67 10.72
CA GLY A 44 9.09 -4.28 10.97
C GLY A 44 9.03 -5.72 11.49
N ARG A 45 7.87 -6.39 11.38
CA ARG A 45 7.61 -7.73 11.90
C ARG A 45 7.45 -8.76 10.78
N ILE A 46 7.74 -10.03 11.04
CA ILE A 46 7.48 -11.12 10.08
C ILE A 46 6.01 -11.57 10.12
N PRO A 47 5.50 -12.29 9.09
CA PRO A 47 4.10 -12.73 9.03
C PRO A 47 3.56 -13.43 10.28
N SER A 48 4.37 -14.25 10.94
CA SER A 48 3.99 -14.93 12.19
C SER A 48 3.80 -14.00 13.39
N GLN A 49 4.30 -12.77 13.34
CA GLN A 49 4.20 -11.80 14.44
C GLN A 49 3.08 -10.79 14.23
N HIS A 50 2.79 -10.40 12.98
CA HIS A 50 1.69 -9.46 12.68
C HIS A 50 0.40 -10.16 12.22
N GLY A 51 0.39 -11.50 12.07
CA GLY A 51 -0.82 -12.30 11.84
C GLY A 51 -1.45 -12.20 10.45
N VAL A 52 -0.87 -11.42 9.54
CA VAL A 52 -1.28 -11.37 8.12
C VAL A 52 -0.43 -12.40 7.39
N HIS A 53 -1.03 -13.52 6.98
CA HIS A 53 -0.30 -14.67 6.43
C HIS A 53 -0.47 -14.86 4.93
N ASP A 54 -1.53 -14.31 4.33
CA ASP A 54 -1.86 -14.51 2.92
C ASP A 54 -2.46 -13.23 2.32
N ALA A 55 -2.68 -13.23 1.01
CA ALA A 55 -3.34 -12.18 0.27
C ALA A 55 -4.73 -11.96 0.87
N LEU A 56 -4.93 -10.77 1.43
CA LEU A 56 -6.24 -10.31 1.82
C LEU A 56 -7.03 -10.14 0.52
N MET A 57 -7.96 -11.05 0.25
CA MET A 57 -8.63 -11.13 -1.05
C MET A 57 -9.32 -9.80 -1.40
N TRP A 58 -9.54 -9.57 -2.69
CA TRP A 58 -10.29 -8.43 -3.25
C TRP A 58 -11.62 -8.09 -2.53
N GLN A 59 -12.18 -9.04 -1.77
CA GLN A 59 -13.43 -8.95 -1.02
C GLN A 59 -13.26 -8.77 0.51
N SER A 60 -12.04 -8.76 1.05
CA SER A 60 -11.77 -8.87 2.48
C SER A 60 -11.57 -7.52 3.18
N ASN A 61 -12.33 -6.50 2.78
CA ASN A 61 -12.67 -5.41 3.68
C ASN A 61 -13.96 -5.75 4.45
N THR A 62 -14.29 -7.04 4.61
CA THR A 62 -15.43 -7.49 5.41
C THR A 62 -15.11 -8.75 6.17
N SER A 63 -15.79 -8.90 7.31
CA SER A 63 -15.82 -10.13 8.08
C SER A 63 -16.53 -11.29 7.37
N LYS A 64 -17.19 -11.05 6.22
CA LYS A 64 -18.17 -11.98 5.62
C LYS A 64 -17.91 -12.43 4.19
N GLY A 65 -16.75 -12.12 3.59
CA GLY A 65 -16.34 -12.68 2.29
C GLY A 65 -17.39 -12.53 1.20
N GLY A 66 -17.51 -11.34 0.59
CA GLY A 66 -18.46 -11.15 -0.51
C GLY A 66 -18.26 -9.85 -1.27
N LEU A 67 -18.27 -9.93 -2.60
CA LEU A 67 -18.30 -8.81 -3.55
C LEU A 67 -19.54 -7.93 -3.33
N LYS A 68 -19.37 -6.72 -2.82
CA LYS A 68 -20.32 -5.62 -3.09
C LYS A 68 -19.55 -4.35 -3.43
N GLN A 69 -20.02 -3.67 -4.48
CA GLN A 69 -19.56 -2.35 -4.98
C GLN A 69 -19.71 -1.19 -3.96
N LYS A 70 -20.16 -1.47 -2.73
CA LYS A 70 -20.19 -0.54 -1.61
C LYS A 70 -19.24 -1.05 -0.55
N VAL A 71 -18.39 -0.17 -0.06
CA VAL A 71 -17.55 -0.41 1.13
C VAL A 71 -18.49 -0.88 2.26
N PRO A 72 -18.34 -2.11 2.77
CA PRO A 72 -19.26 -2.61 3.77
C PRO A 72 -18.92 -2.02 5.14
N ALA A 73 -19.92 -1.85 6.00
CA ALA A 73 -19.81 -1.19 7.30
C ALA A 73 -18.99 -1.99 8.35
N ASP A 74 -18.38 -3.11 7.96
CA ASP A 74 -17.65 -4.06 8.80
C ASP A 74 -16.21 -4.29 8.31
N THR A 75 -15.51 -3.21 7.94
CA THR A 75 -14.10 -3.27 7.54
C THR A 75 -13.19 -3.66 8.71
N ILE A 76 -12.20 -4.50 8.43
CA ILE A 76 -11.23 -4.98 9.43
C ILE A 76 -9.93 -4.23 9.23
N ASP A 77 -9.42 -3.57 10.26
CA ASP A 77 -8.04 -3.14 10.31
C ASP A 77 -7.16 -4.32 10.73
N PHE A 78 -6.47 -4.95 9.78
CA PHE A 78 -5.63 -6.12 10.06
C PHE A 78 -4.36 -5.78 10.82
N LEU A 79 -3.93 -4.51 10.85
CA LEU A 79 -2.82 -4.12 11.70
C LEU A 79 -3.26 -3.83 13.14
N GLY A 80 -4.55 -3.58 13.38
CA GLY A 80 -5.12 -3.47 14.72
C GLY A 80 -4.40 -2.45 15.61
N GLY A 81 -3.93 -1.34 15.03
CA GLY A 81 -3.16 -0.32 15.74
C GLY A 81 -1.72 -0.73 16.12
N MET A 82 -1.17 -1.82 15.56
CA MET A 82 0.23 -2.17 15.74
C MET A 82 1.14 -0.99 15.36
N PRO A 83 2.15 -0.65 16.19
CA PRO A 83 3.09 0.40 15.87
C PRO A 83 3.77 0.15 14.52
N SER A 84 3.79 1.18 13.70
CA SER A 84 4.41 1.18 12.38
C SER A 84 5.42 2.33 12.26
N TYR A 85 6.35 2.24 11.31
CA TYR A 85 7.34 3.31 11.14
C TYR A 85 6.70 4.69 10.83
N PRO A 86 5.56 4.81 10.12
CA PRO A 86 4.85 6.09 9.98
C PRO A 86 4.33 6.65 11.31
N ASN A 87 3.91 5.81 12.27
CA ASN A 87 3.55 6.28 13.62
C ASN A 87 4.72 7.00 14.27
N LEU A 88 5.89 6.35 14.24
CA LEU A 88 7.11 6.91 14.83
C LEU A 88 7.53 8.22 14.14
N LEU A 89 7.44 8.28 12.81
CA LEU A 89 7.77 9.50 12.07
C LEU A 89 6.80 10.65 12.39
N SER A 90 5.49 10.37 12.44
CA SER A 90 4.47 11.36 12.79
C SER A 90 4.65 11.88 14.23
N GLU A 91 4.93 11.00 15.20
CA GLU A 91 5.25 11.37 16.59
C GLU A 91 6.49 12.28 16.70
N LEU A 92 7.45 12.15 15.78
CA LEU A 92 8.64 13.00 15.69
C LEU A 92 8.41 14.30 14.90
N GLY A 93 7.17 14.57 14.47
CA GLY A 93 6.79 15.80 13.78
C GLY A 93 7.05 15.82 12.27
N TYR A 94 7.19 14.64 11.63
CA TYR A 94 7.23 14.56 10.18
C TYR A 94 5.83 14.68 9.57
N ASP A 95 5.72 15.40 8.45
CA ASP A 95 4.53 15.36 7.61
C ASP A 95 4.44 14.02 6.87
N THR A 96 3.47 13.20 7.24
CA THR A 96 3.29 11.84 6.74
C THR A 96 2.12 11.74 5.76
N CYS A 97 2.31 11.01 4.66
CA CYS A 97 1.29 10.86 3.62
C CYS A 97 1.31 9.44 3.07
N PHE A 98 0.13 8.84 2.91
CA PHE A 98 -0.02 7.58 2.20
C PHE A 98 -0.72 7.78 0.86
N VAL A 99 -0.07 7.31 -0.22
CA VAL A 99 -0.62 7.35 -1.58
C VAL A 99 -0.45 5.98 -2.22
N GLY A 100 -1.53 5.48 -2.83
CA GLY A 100 -1.52 4.24 -3.62
C GLY A 100 -2.09 3.04 -2.87
N LYS A 101 -1.68 1.82 -3.24
CA LYS A 101 -2.36 0.59 -2.80
C LYS A 101 -2.14 0.30 -1.31
N TRP A 102 -3.20 0.24 -0.49
CA TRP A 102 -3.12 -0.12 0.93
C TRP A 102 -3.05 -1.63 1.16
N HIS A 103 -4.12 -2.36 0.81
CA HIS A 103 -4.21 -3.83 0.81
C HIS A 103 -3.97 -4.52 2.18
N LEU A 104 -4.32 -3.83 3.27
CA LEU A 104 -4.28 -4.33 4.66
C LEU A 104 -5.65 -4.24 5.37
N GLY A 105 -6.72 -4.44 4.59
CA GLY A 105 -8.11 -4.31 5.05
C GLY A 105 -8.61 -2.88 4.92
N ASP A 106 -9.25 -2.39 5.98
CA ASP A 106 -9.89 -1.07 5.98
C ASP A 106 -8.96 0.01 5.44
N SER A 107 -9.43 0.69 4.40
CA SER A 107 -8.71 1.77 3.74
C SER A 107 -9.54 3.06 3.72
N ILE A 108 -10.75 3.05 4.28
CA ILE A 108 -11.62 4.22 4.30
C ILE A 108 -11.17 5.18 5.40
N GLU A 109 -11.01 4.64 6.61
CA GLU A 109 -10.53 5.43 7.72
C GLU A 109 -9.01 5.61 7.63
N PRO A 110 -8.50 6.85 7.74
CA PRO A 110 -7.08 7.13 7.83
C PRO A 110 -6.41 6.29 8.90
N LYS A 111 -5.25 5.71 8.57
CA LYS A 111 -4.48 4.93 9.52
C LYS A 111 -3.58 5.85 10.34
N CYS A 112 -3.48 5.53 11.63
CA CYS A 112 -2.63 6.28 12.55
C CYS A 112 -1.21 6.39 11.97
N GLY A 113 -0.58 7.55 12.12
CA GLY A 113 0.76 7.82 11.58
C GLY A 113 0.77 8.34 10.14
N PHE A 114 -0.41 8.67 9.57
CA PHE A 114 -0.53 9.37 8.30
C PHE A 114 -1.40 10.62 8.45
N ASP A 115 -0.84 11.79 8.20
CA ASP A 115 -1.56 13.09 8.22
C ASP A 115 -2.44 13.27 6.97
N ARG A 116 -2.01 12.67 5.85
CA ARG A 116 -2.76 12.63 4.58
C ARG A 116 -2.95 11.19 4.12
N TRP A 117 -4.15 10.89 3.61
CA TRP A 117 -4.59 9.53 3.34
C TRP A 117 -5.31 9.43 1.99
N ASN A 118 -4.62 8.88 0.99
CA ASN A 118 -5.14 8.70 -0.37
C ASN A 118 -4.92 7.26 -0.88
N PRO A 119 -5.48 6.23 -0.21
CA PRO A 119 -5.28 4.87 -0.64
C PRO A 119 -6.14 4.48 -1.84
N MET A 120 -5.60 3.59 -2.66
CA MET A 120 -6.37 2.72 -3.54
C MET A 120 -6.87 1.55 -2.69
N PRO A 121 -8.21 1.37 -2.55
CA PRO A 121 -8.79 0.53 -1.50
C PRO A 121 -8.74 -0.97 -1.78
N TYR A 122 -8.41 -1.35 -3.02
CA TYR A 122 -8.53 -2.73 -3.47
C TYR A 122 -7.18 -3.42 -3.67
N GLY A 123 -7.21 -4.76 -3.67
CA GLY A 123 -6.05 -5.61 -3.94
C GLY A 123 -5.51 -5.51 -5.38
N GLY A 124 -6.21 -4.82 -6.27
CA GLY A 124 -5.79 -4.48 -7.63
C GLY A 124 -6.52 -3.23 -8.09
N THR A 125 -6.13 -2.66 -9.22
CA THR A 125 -6.89 -1.57 -9.84
C THR A 125 -6.66 -1.59 -11.35
N ASN A 126 -7.54 -0.91 -12.07
CA ASN A 126 -7.35 -0.60 -13.48
C ASN A 126 -6.37 0.58 -13.64
N TYR A 127 -5.84 0.75 -14.84
CA TYR A 127 -5.00 1.90 -15.19
C TYR A 127 -5.78 3.21 -15.37
N TYR A 128 -7.08 3.10 -15.66
CA TYR A 128 -8.03 4.20 -15.81
C TYR A 128 -9.23 3.95 -14.90
N ASN A 129 -9.97 5.00 -14.56
CA ASN A 129 -11.09 4.92 -13.60
C ASN A 129 -10.62 4.38 -12.25
N VAL A 130 -9.49 4.92 -11.75
CA VAL A 130 -8.86 4.45 -10.53
C VAL A 130 -9.68 4.89 -9.32
N PRO A 131 -10.13 3.96 -8.46
CA PRO A 131 -10.76 4.28 -7.20
C PRO A 131 -9.71 4.70 -6.18
N ILE A 132 -9.86 5.89 -5.60
CA ILE A 132 -9.02 6.43 -4.53
C ILE A 132 -9.94 6.90 -3.40
N VAL A 133 -9.56 6.64 -2.16
CA VAL A 133 -10.25 7.21 -1.01
C VAL A 133 -9.69 8.60 -0.75
N GLU A 134 -10.57 9.60 -0.72
CA GLU A 134 -10.26 10.99 -0.46
C GLU A 134 -11.30 11.51 0.53
N ASP A 135 -10.86 12.06 1.65
CA ASP A 135 -11.72 12.56 2.73
C ASP A 135 -12.79 11.53 3.18
N GLY A 136 -12.36 10.27 3.32
CA GLY A 136 -13.22 9.15 3.71
C GLY A 136 -14.21 8.69 2.62
N CYS A 137 -14.15 9.27 1.43
CA CYS A 137 -15.07 8.98 0.33
C CYS A 137 -14.34 8.33 -0.85
N LEU A 138 -15.00 7.35 -1.48
CA LEU A 138 -14.46 6.72 -2.69
C LEU A 138 -14.68 7.61 -3.91
N GLN A 139 -13.59 8.09 -4.50
CA GLN A 139 -13.60 8.90 -5.72
C GLN A 139 -13.01 8.10 -6.88
N ASN A 140 -13.66 8.16 -8.05
CA ASN A 140 -13.19 7.49 -9.25
C ASN A 140 -12.57 8.52 -10.22
N HIS A 141 -11.31 8.33 -10.55
CA HIS A 141 -10.56 9.23 -11.42
C HIS A 141 -10.43 8.66 -12.84
N LYS A 142 -10.98 9.38 -13.83
CA LYS A 142 -11.02 8.91 -15.24
C LYS A 142 -9.65 8.95 -15.93
N SER A 143 -8.75 9.80 -15.46
CA SER A 143 -7.39 9.95 -15.99
C SER A 143 -6.56 8.68 -15.79
N TYR A 144 -5.39 8.63 -16.43
CA TYR A 144 -4.46 7.54 -16.22
C TYR A 144 -3.89 7.61 -14.80
N ALA A 145 -3.64 6.45 -14.16
CA ALA A 145 -3.28 6.37 -12.76
C ALA A 145 -2.10 7.28 -12.33
N SER A 146 -1.13 7.52 -13.22
CA SER A 146 0.02 8.38 -12.93
C SER A 146 -0.24 9.88 -13.07
N GLU A 147 -1.44 10.29 -13.46
CA GLU A 147 -1.83 11.70 -13.63
C GLU A 147 -2.69 12.23 -12.47
N ILE A 148 -2.96 11.39 -11.47
CA ILE A 148 -3.86 11.72 -10.35
C ILE A 148 -3.11 12.42 -9.21
N PHE A 149 -1.79 12.23 -9.10
CA PHE A 149 -0.96 12.73 -8.00
C PHE A 149 0.16 13.64 -8.50
#